data_AF-Q32RP3-F1
#
_entry.id   AF-Q32RP3-F1
#
_cell.length_a   1.000
_cell.length_b   1.000
_cell.length_c   1.000
_cell.angle_alpha   90.00
_cell.angle_beta   90.00
_cell.angle_gamma   90.00
#
_symmetry.space_group_name_H-M   'P 1'
#
loop_
_entity.id
_entity.type
_entity.pdbx_description
1 polymer ?
#
loop_
_entity_poly.entity_id
_entity_poly.type
_entity_poly.pdbx_seq_one_letter_code
_entity_poly.pdbx_strand_id
1 'polypeptide(L)' 'MFDLYLKNLLDLSDSGTVVLAKLPEAYAIFDPIVDVLPVIPVFFLLLAFVWQASVSFR' A
#
# COMPACT_ATOMS: atom_id res chain seq x y z
N MET A 1 -2.20 -33.55 2.18
CA MET A 1 -1.06 -32.60 2.24
C MET A 1 -1.40 -31.31 1.50
N PHE A 2 -1.85 -31.36 0.24
CA PHE A 2 -2.27 -30.19 -0.53
C PHE A 2 -3.32 -29.35 0.20
N ASP A 3 -4.40 -29.97 0.69
CA ASP A 3 -5.47 -29.26 1.42
C ASP A 3 -4.99 -28.53 2.68
N LEU A 4 -3.94 -29.04 3.33
CA LEU A 4 -3.32 -28.39 4.48
C LEU A 4 -2.60 -27.09 4.06
N TYR A 5 -1.93 -27.07 2.91
CA TYR A 5 -1.31 -25.85 2.38
C TYR A 5 -2.36 -24.80 2.04
N LEU A 6 -3.46 -25.21 1.40
CA LEU A 6 -4.54 -24.30 1.03
C LEU A 6 -5.20 -23.72 2.28
N LYS A 7 -5.38 -24.54 3.32
CA LYS A 7 -5.89 -24.07 4.61
C LYS A 7 -4.95 -23.07 5.26
N ASN A 8 -3.64 -23.32 5.32
CA ASN A 8 -2.69 -22.34 5.88
C ASN A 8 -2.63 -21.05 5.05
N LEU A 9 -2.71 -21.12 3.71
CA LEU A 9 -2.80 -19.95 2.84
C LEU A 9 -4.08 -19.15 3.13
N LEU A 10 -5.21 -19.84 3.25
CA LEU A 10 -6.48 -19.23 3.63
C LEU A 10 -6.41 -18.62 5.04
N ASP A 11 -5.84 -19.33 6.02
CA ASP A 11 -5.65 -18.86 7.39
C ASP A 11 -4.74 -17.60 7.43
N LEU A 12 -3.73 -17.52 6.55
CA LEU A 12 -2.89 -16.33 6.35
C LEU A 12 -3.67 -15.16 5.71
N SER A 13 -4.69 -15.43 4.91
CA SER A 13 -5.56 -14.41 4.33
C SER A 13 -6.65 -13.95 5.29
N ASP A 14 -7.15 -14.84 6.16
CA ASP A 14 -8.22 -14.60 7.13
C ASP A 14 -7.69 -13.88 8.38
N SER A 15 -6.48 -14.27 8.80
CA SER A 15 -5.67 -13.44 9.68
C SER A 15 -5.33 -12.18 8.88
N GLY A 16 -6.09 -11.11 9.04
CA GLY A 16 -5.97 -9.84 8.32
C GLY A 16 -4.63 -9.10 8.45
N THR A 17 -3.53 -9.83 8.68
CA THR A 17 -2.22 -9.53 8.12
C THR A 17 -2.41 -9.27 6.63
N VAL A 18 -2.70 -8.01 6.29
CA VAL A 18 -2.28 -7.44 5.02
C VAL A 18 -0.89 -8.00 4.82
N VAL A 19 -0.71 -8.82 3.78
CA VAL A 19 0.55 -9.48 3.49
C VAL A 19 1.55 -8.37 3.23
N LEU A 20 2.13 -7.86 4.32
CA LEU A 20 3.28 -6.98 4.31
C LEU A 20 4.45 -7.92 4.07
N ALA A 21 4.42 -8.55 2.90
CA ALA A 21 5.51 -9.34 2.40
C ALA A 21 6.72 -8.42 2.38
N LYS A 22 7.86 -8.95 2.83
CA LYS A 22 9.11 -8.26 2.59
C LYS A 22 9.27 -8.11 1.09
N LEU A 23 9.78 -6.95 0.70
CA LEU A 23 10.20 -6.71 -0.66
C LEU A 23 11.23 -7.77 -1.05
N PRO A 24 11.25 -8.24 -2.31
CA PRO A 24 12.31 -9.11 -2.78
C PRO A 24 13.68 -8.46 -2.52
N GLU A 25 14.72 -9.26 -2.32
CA GLU A 25 16.05 -8.78 -1.93
C GLU A 25 16.58 -7.67 -2.85
N ALA A 26 16.29 -7.73 -4.15
CA ALA A 26 16.68 -6.72 -5.14
C ALA A 26 16.03 -5.33 -4.91
N TYR A 27 14.89 -5.28 -4.21
CA TYR A 27 14.14 -4.05 -3.94
C TYR A 27 14.22 -3.59 -2.49
N ALA A 28 14.99 -4.29 -1.64
CA ALA A 28 15.13 -3.95 -0.22
C ALA A 28 15.66 -2.52 0.02
N ILE A 29 16.40 -1.96 -0.95
CA ILE A 29 16.87 -0.56 -0.91
C ILE A 29 15.73 0.46 -1.01
N PHE A 30 14.58 0.07 -1.56
CA PHE A 30 13.41 0.92 -1.72
C PHE A 30 12.41 0.78 -0.56
N ASP A 31 12.69 -0.04 0.45
CA ASP A 31 11.87 -0.16 1.67
C ASP A 31 11.42 1.21 2.20
N PRO A 32 12.31 2.22 2.38
CA PRO A 32 11.90 3.52 2.91
C PRO A 32 10.94 4.30 2.00
N ILE A 33 10.95 4.06 0.68
CA ILE A 33 10.03 4.70 -0.27
C ILE A 33 8.67 4.00 -0.24
N VAL A 34 8.67 2.67 -0.19
CA VAL A 34 7.45 1.85 -0.15
C VAL A 34 6.62 2.16 1.10
N ASP A 35 7.28 2.44 2.22
CA ASP A 35 6.63 2.86 3.46
C ASP A 35 5.81 4.16 3.32
N VAL A 36 6.16 5.02 2.35
CA VAL A 36 5.47 6.30 2.10
C VAL A 36 4.31 6.14 1.10
N LEU A 37 4.31 5.12 0.24
CA LEU A 37 3.30 4.94 -0.81
C LEU A 37 1.84 4.95 -0.33
N PRO A 38 1.48 4.41 0.85
CA PRO A 38 0.10 4.46 1.34
C PRO A 38 -0.46 5.88 1.52
N VAL A 39 0.38 6.92 1.60
CA VAL A 39 -0.05 8.32 1.71
C VAL A 39 -0.52 8.94 0.39
N ILE A 40 -0.20 8.31 -0.75
CA ILE A 40 -0.45 8.85 -2.09
C ILE A 40 -1.91 9.30 -2.32
N PRO A 41 -2.95 8.55 -1.89
CA PRO A 41 -4.33 9.01 -2.04
C PRO A 41 -4.61 10.36 -1.35
N VAL A 42 -4.03 10.58 -0.16
CA VAL A 42 -4.17 11.86 0.57
C VAL A 42 -3.43 12.97 -0.16
N PHE A 43 -2.26 12.69 -0.72
CA PHE A 43 -1.51 13.65 -1.52
C PHE A 43 -2.33 14.17 -2.71
N PHE A 44 -3.02 13.28 -3.45
CA PHE A 44 -3.86 13.71 -4.58
C PHE A 44 -5.10 14.51 -4.16
N LEU A 45 -5.69 14.19 -3.00
CA LEU A 45 -6.74 15.01 -2.41
C LEU A 45 -6.22 16.44 -2.16
N LEU A 46 -5.05 16.57 -1.53
CA LEU A 46 -4.45 17.89 -1.25
C LEU A 46 -4.07 18.62 -2.54
N LEU A 47 -3.59 17.90 -3.55
CA LEU A 47 -3.27 18.48 -4.85
C LEU A 47 -4.50 19.09 -5.52
N ALA A 48 -5.70 18.52 -5.32
CA ALA A 48 -6.94 19.12 -5.82
C ALA A 48 -7.22 20.48 -5.17
N PHE A 49 -6.90 20.67 -3.88
CA PHE A 49 -7.01 21.98 -3.21
C PHE A 49 -5.95 22.97 -3.69
N VAL A 50 -4.72 22.52 -3.89
CA VAL A 50 -3.65 23.34 -4.49
C VAL A 50 -4.07 23.80 -5.88
N TRP A 51 -4.65 22.89 -6.67
CA TRP A 51 -5.17 23.19 -7.98
C TRP A 51 -6.33 24.20 -7.93
N GLN A 52 -7.34 23.99 -7.08
CA GLN A 52 -8.44 24.95 -6.91
C GLN A 52 -7.96 26.33 -6.44
N ALA A 53 -6.97 26.38 -5.55
CA ALA A 53 -6.35 27.63 -5.13
C ALA A 53 -5.63 28.37 -6.27
N SER A 54 -5.08 27.65 -7.25
CA SER A 54 -4.35 28.25 -8.39
C SER A 54 -5.24 28.97 -9.41
N VAL A 55 -6.53 28.62 -9.50
CA VAL A 55 -7.49 29.18 -10.46
C VAL A 55 -8.56 30.06 -9.81
N SER A 56 -8.42 30.35 -8.52
CA SER A 56 -9.43 30.96 -7.64
C SER A 56 -10.64 30.06 -7.39
N PHE A 57 -11.12 30.08 -6.15
CA PHE A 57 -12.41 29.52 -5.81
C PHE A 57 -13.50 30.36 -6.48
N ARG A 58 -14.43 29.67 -7.15
CA ARG A 58 -15.62 30.26 -7.76
C ARG A 58 -16.84 29.89 -6.94
#